data_AF-A0A7J6LB13-F1
#
_entry.id   AF-A0A7J6LB13-F1
#
_cell.length_a   1.000
_cell.length_b   1.000
_cell.length_c   1.000
_cell.angle_alpha   90.00
_cell.angle_beta   90.00
_cell.angle_gamma   90.00
#
_symmetry.space_group_name_H-M   'P 1'
#
loop_
_entity.id
_entity.type
_entity.pdbx_description
1 polymer ?
#
loop_
_entity_poly.entity_id
_entity_poly.type
_entity_poly.pdbx_seq_one_letter_code
_entity_poly.pdbx_strand_id
1 'polypeptide(L)'
;MVSSRLLPAVGAWALGMMINSVVNVWAQYRADYYWPRDPQTGLVVNPTVLPDLGFDLLPHYSSDGLGFSLPDTCMLLCMLFAIGRLFFAFKPSRAAIIIKRALLLSSASYLGRALCVPVTMLPNPDPMCMPRLVEGSPFWSVMLMPFGLAHTCADVFYSGHSIPITLSILVWSTYTRTWQERLLGVGFGAFSLLVIICTHFHYTLDVVYGVGVTTIIWLLYHYALTVPAVVLNSPFLVFWELDAFLRGSATAAAAASVSPTGGRVRLNNDTARHSLLADVEAGCGVASEVRLQTLYTGIVPLRFEEDPRLLWGTRAEGVDGSWSTIRGGIVGPSQTTFRQQPRLGINGAGTIAPEPSQSSGATLQGNMRAR
;
A
#
# COMPACT_ATOMS: atom_id res chain seq x y z
N MET A 1 -3.61 -3.62 26.48
CA MET A 1 -3.55 -4.89 25.73
C MET A 1 -2.69 -4.70 24.48
N VAL A 2 -1.52 -5.35 24.48
CA VAL A 2 -0.68 -5.56 23.29
C VAL A 2 -1.50 -6.29 22.23
N SER A 3 -1.35 -5.95 20.95
CA SER A 3 -2.00 -6.66 19.84
C SER A 3 -1.56 -8.13 19.89
N SER A 4 -2.49 -9.06 20.11
CA SER A 4 -2.18 -10.50 20.20
C SER A 4 -1.59 -11.04 18.90
N ARG A 5 -1.73 -10.29 17.80
CA ARG A 5 -1.26 -10.64 16.45
C ARG A 5 0.06 -9.98 16.05
N LEU A 6 0.67 -9.19 16.93
CA LEU A 6 1.99 -8.61 16.66
C LEU A 6 3.07 -9.70 16.58
N LEU A 7 3.05 -10.67 17.49
CA LEU A 7 4.03 -11.76 17.52
C LEU A 7 3.97 -12.64 16.24
N PRO A 8 2.78 -13.10 15.78
CA PRO A 8 2.66 -13.73 14.46
C PRO A 8 3.20 -12.88 13.31
N ALA A 9 3.01 -11.56 13.33
CA ALA A 9 3.52 -10.68 12.27
C ALA A 9 5.05 -10.56 12.30
N VAL A 10 5.66 -10.50 13.49
CA VAL A 10 7.13 -10.59 13.66
C VAL A 10 7.64 -11.93 13.11
N GLY A 11 6.96 -13.04 13.41
CA GLY A 11 7.30 -14.35 12.86
C GLY A 11 7.22 -14.42 11.34
N ALA A 12 6.15 -13.88 10.74
CA ALA A 12 5.98 -13.83 9.29
C ALA A 12 7.02 -12.92 8.61
N TRP A 13 7.37 -11.81 9.24
CA TRP A 13 8.45 -10.92 8.78
C TRP A 13 9.82 -11.60 8.85
N ALA A 14 10.15 -12.21 9.99
CA ALA A 14 11.40 -12.94 10.15
C ALA A 14 11.52 -14.07 9.13
N LEU A 15 10.46 -14.84 8.89
CA LEU A 15 10.45 -15.89 7.87
C LEU A 15 10.71 -15.34 6.46
N GLY A 16 10.02 -14.26 6.06
CA GLY A 16 10.22 -13.62 4.76
C GLY A 16 11.66 -13.10 4.59
N MET A 17 12.21 -12.47 5.63
CA MET A 17 13.60 -12.04 5.68
C MET A 17 14.57 -13.22 5.54
N MET A 18 14.35 -14.31 6.27
CA MET A 18 15.18 -15.51 6.20
C MET A 18 15.17 -16.14 4.81
N ILE A 19 14.00 -16.26 4.17
CA ILE A 19 13.90 -16.78 2.80
C ILE A 19 14.70 -15.89 1.84
N ASN A 20 14.56 -14.56 1.95
CA ASN A 20 15.36 -13.63 1.16
C ASN A 20 16.87 -13.79 1.42
N SER A 21 17.29 -13.91 2.68
CA SER A 21 18.70 -14.11 3.02
C SER A 21 19.28 -15.42 2.46
N VAL A 22 18.52 -16.52 2.49
CA VAL A 22 18.92 -17.79 1.86
C VAL A 22 19.17 -17.61 0.37
N VAL A 23 18.23 -16.94 -0.31
CA VAL A 23 18.35 -16.68 -1.75
C VAL A 23 19.54 -15.77 -2.05
N ASN A 24 19.78 -14.74 -1.24
CA ASN A 24 20.92 -13.83 -1.41
C ASN A 24 22.27 -14.55 -1.25
N VAL A 25 22.41 -15.37 -0.20
CA VAL A 25 23.63 -16.18 0.01
C VAL A 25 23.82 -17.17 -1.14
N TRP A 26 22.76 -17.83 -1.59
CA TRP A 26 22.81 -18.71 -2.76
C TRP A 26 23.22 -17.95 -4.03
N ALA A 27 22.67 -16.75 -4.24
CA ALA A 27 23.02 -15.89 -5.36
C ALA A 27 24.49 -15.48 -5.30
N GLN A 28 25.05 -15.21 -4.12
CA GLN A 28 26.48 -14.94 -3.97
C GLN A 28 27.35 -16.11 -4.41
N TYR A 29 27.07 -17.33 -3.93
CA TYR A 29 27.82 -18.51 -4.36
C TYR A 29 27.74 -18.75 -5.87
N ARG A 30 26.57 -18.49 -6.46
CA ARG A 30 26.38 -18.57 -7.90
C ARG A 30 27.16 -17.46 -8.63
N ALA A 31 27.20 -16.25 -8.09
CA ALA A 31 27.91 -15.11 -8.68
C ALA A 31 29.41 -15.34 -8.73
N ASP A 32 30.00 -15.93 -7.68
CA ASP A 32 31.43 -16.20 -7.63
C ASP A 32 31.88 -17.20 -8.73
N TYR A 33 30.95 -17.97 -9.29
CA TYR A 33 31.21 -18.81 -10.49
C TYR A 33 31.25 -17.99 -11.79
N TYR A 34 30.38 -16.99 -11.96
CA TYR A 34 30.29 -16.17 -13.18
C TYR A 34 31.23 -14.96 -13.19
N TRP A 35 31.49 -14.40 -12.01
CA TRP A 35 32.36 -13.23 -11.79
C TRP A 35 33.49 -13.63 -10.83
N PRO A 36 34.51 -14.33 -11.33
CA PRO A 36 35.60 -14.82 -10.50
C PRO A 36 36.33 -13.65 -9.83
N ARG A 37 36.70 -13.87 -8.57
CA ARG A 37 37.43 -12.89 -7.74
C ARG A 37 38.91 -13.23 -7.70
N ASP A 38 39.74 -12.20 -7.66
CA ASP A 38 41.17 -12.34 -7.44
C ASP A 38 41.44 -12.83 -6.00
N PRO A 39 42.17 -13.95 -5.81
CA PRO A 39 42.49 -14.47 -4.48
C PRO A 39 43.28 -13.51 -3.57
N GLN A 40 44.03 -12.55 -4.13
CA GLN A 40 44.85 -11.62 -3.33
C GLN A 40 44.03 -10.44 -2.81
N THR A 41 43.16 -9.88 -3.66
CA THR A 41 42.40 -8.66 -3.35
C THR A 41 40.96 -8.93 -2.93
N GLY A 42 40.40 -10.09 -3.24
CA GLY A 42 38.98 -10.40 -3.02
C GLY A 42 38.02 -9.69 -3.99
N LEU A 43 38.55 -8.91 -4.93
CA LEU A 43 37.80 -8.12 -5.90
C LEU A 43 37.49 -8.92 -7.16
N VAL A 44 36.41 -8.55 -7.86
CA VAL A 44 36.05 -9.19 -9.14
C VAL A 44 37.10 -8.86 -10.20
N VAL A 45 37.54 -9.88 -10.95
CA VAL A 45 38.46 -9.69 -12.08
C VAL A 45 37.70 -9.06 -13.25
N ASN A 46 38.14 -7.89 -13.70
CA ASN A 46 37.48 -7.10 -14.78
C ASN A 46 36.00 -6.80 -14.47
N PRO A 47 35.69 -5.96 -13.47
CA PRO A 47 34.33 -5.65 -13.11
C PRO A 47 33.60 -4.97 -14.28
N THR A 48 32.37 -5.40 -14.55
CA THR A 48 31.50 -4.79 -15.55
C THR A 48 30.39 -4.04 -14.85
N VAL A 49 30.32 -2.72 -15.04
CA VAL A 49 29.24 -1.89 -14.52
C VAL A 49 28.30 -1.56 -15.69
N LEU A 50 27.00 -1.77 -15.48
CA LEU A 50 25.99 -1.44 -16.48
C LEU A 50 25.76 0.08 -16.54
N PRO A 51 25.45 0.65 -17.72
CA PRO A 51 25.11 2.06 -17.82
C PRO A 51 23.86 2.36 -17.02
N ASP A 52 23.91 3.39 -16.18
CA ASP A 52 22.83 3.78 -15.29
C ASP A 52 22.69 5.30 -15.25
N LEU A 53 21.48 5.78 -15.58
CA LEU A 53 21.21 7.21 -15.67
C LEU A 53 21.42 7.95 -14.34
N GLY A 54 21.17 7.32 -13.20
CA GLY A 54 21.41 7.96 -11.92
C GLY A 54 22.89 8.13 -11.62
N PHE A 55 23.74 7.20 -12.06
CA PHE A 55 25.19 7.33 -11.93
C PHE A 55 25.74 8.44 -12.84
N ASP A 56 25.13 8.64 -14.01
CA ASP A 56 25.52 9.73 -14.92
C ASP A 56 25.08 11.11 -14.39
N LEU A 57 23.97 11.18 -13.66
CA LEU A 57 23.38 12.45 -13.19
C LEU A 57 23.80 12.87 -11.78
N LEU A 58 24.15 11.92 -10.91
CA LEU A 58 24.43 12.17 -9.50
C LEU A 58 25.93 12.04 -9.19
N PRO A 59 26.44 12.82 -8.22
CA PRO A 59 27.83 12.68 -7.80
C PRO A 59 28.04 11.34 -7.08
N HIS A 60 29.17 10.69 -7.39
CA HIS A 60 29.58 9.48 -6.70
C HIS A 60 30.16 9.81 -5.32
N TYR A 61 29.72 9.08 -4.29
CA TYR A 61 30.27 9.10 -2.94
C TYR A 61 30.69 7.69 -2.53
N SER A 62 31.79 7.54 -1.79
CA SER A 62 32.16 6.23 -1.27
C SER A 62 31.15 5.75 -0.22
N SER A 63 30.75 4.48 -0.33
CA SER A 63 29.84 3.80 0.61
C SER A 63 30.36 3.81 2.05
N ASP A 64 31.69 3.69 2.22
CA ASP A 64 32.37 3.59 3.52
C ASP A 64 33.18 4.84 3.90
N GLY A 65 32.95 6.00 3.28
CA GLY A 65 33.77 7.20 3.45
C GLY A 65 33.91 7.72 4.90
N LEU A 66 33.00 7.32 5.79
CA LEU A 66 32.98 7.72 7.21
C LEU A 66 33.24 6.55 8.19
N GLY A 67 33.69 5.40 7.69
CA GLY A 67 33.91 4.19 8.50
C GLY A 67 32.63 3.41 8.85
N PHE A 68 31.52 3.75 8.21
CA PHE A 68 30.25 3.03 8.24
C PHE A 68 29.60 3.06 6.87
N SER A 69 28.80 2.04 6.56
CA SER A 69 27.99 2.00 5.34
C SER A 69 26.93 3.09 5.38
N LEU A 70 27.09 4.09 4.51
CA LEU A 70 26.17 5.22 4.40
C LEU A 70 24.74 4.77 4.03
N PRO A 71 24.51 3.84 3.08
CA PRO A 71 23.18 3.31 2.78
C PRO A 71 22.50 2.62 3.96
N ASP A 72 23.23 1.76 4.68
CA ASP A 72 22.70 1.06 5.86
C ASP A 72 22.30 2.04 6.96
N THR A 73 23.15 3.04 7.19
CA THR A 73 22.93 4.06 8.21
C THR A 73 21.72 4.93 7.89
N CYS A 74 21.60 5.42 6.65
CA CYS A 74 20.44 6.20 6.21
C CYS A 74 19.13 5.40 6.30
N MET A 75 19.15 4.13 5.88
CA MET A 75 18.02 3.22 6.03
C MET A 75 17.61 3.05 7.50
N LEU A 76 18.57 2.75 8.37
CA LEU A 76 18.32 2.54 9.80
C LEU A 76 17.74 3.81 10.44
N LEU A 77 18.31 4.98 10.14
CA LEU A 77 17.78 6.26 10.62
C LEU A 77 16.34 6.48 10.13
N CYS A 78 16.03 6.20 8.87
CA CYS A 78 14.66 6.29 8.35
C CYS A 78 13.68 5.43 9.15
N MET A 79 14.06 4.18 9.43
CA MET A 79 13.25 3.26 10.23
C MET A 79 13.09 3.75 11.66
N LEU A 80 14.18 4.17 12.32
CA LEU A 80 14.16 4.65 13.69
C LEU A 80 13.32 5.91 13.85
N PHE A 81 13.43 6.87 12.93
CA PHE A 81 12.60 8.07 12.95
C PHE A 81 11.12 7.71 12.75
N ALA A 82 10.78 6.83 11.79
CA ALA A 82 9.40 6.41 11.56
C ALA A 82 8.81 5.68 12.77
N ILE A 83 9.56 4.75 13.37
CA ILE A 83 9.14 4.01 14.56
C ILE A 83 9.01 4.94 15.77
N GLY A 84 10.02 5.76 16.03
CA GLY A 84 10.01 6.74 17.12
C GLY A 84 8.80 7.67 17.03
N ARG A 85 8.52 8.19 15.83
CA ARG A 85 7.36 9.02 15.55
C ARG A 85 6.02 8.29 15.80
N LEU A 86 5.92 6.98 15.56
CA LEU A 86 4.72 6.22 15.90
C LEU A 86 4.51 6.16 17.42
N PHE A 87 5.57 5.92 18.18
CA PHE A 87 5.49 5.85 19.65
C PHE A 87 5.21 7.21 20.30
N PHE A 88 5.75 8.30 19.74
CA PHE A 88 5.50 9.65 20.27
C PHE A 88 4.07 10.14 19.99
N ALA A 89 3.49 9.81 18.84
CA ALA A 89 2.19 10.37 18.47
C ALA A 89 0.98 9.47 18.76
N PHE A 90 1.20 8.17 18.97
CA PHE A 90 0.11 7.22 19.16
C PHE A 90 0.25 6.42 20.45
N LYS A 91 -0.90 6.04 21.00
CA LYS A 91 -0.95 5.03 22.06
C LYS A 91 -0.28 3.73 21.57
N PRO A 92 0.46 3.00 22.44
CA PRO A 92 1.19 1.80 22.05
C PRO A 92 0.34 0.74 21.32
N SER A 93 -0.95 0.65 21.64
CA SER A 93 -1.89 -0.25 20.98
C SER A 93 -2.13 0.08 19.50
N ARG A 94 -2.21 1.37 19.15
CA ARG A 94 -2.39 1.82 17.76
C ARG A 94 -1.07 1.74 17.00
N ALA A 95 0.04 2.10 17.63
CA ALA A 95 1.37 1.91 17.07
C ALA A 95 1.63 0.44 16.73
N ALA A 96 1.24 -0.50 17.60
CA ALA A 96 1.36 -1.94 17.36
C ALA A 96 0.58 -2.42 16.12
N ILE A 97 -0.62 -1.89 15.86
CA ILE A 97 -1.39 -2.22 14.64
C ILE A 97 -0.64 -1.75 13.38
N ILE A 98 -0.09 -0.53 13.42
CA ILE A 98 0.65 0.04 12.29
C ILE A 98 1.95 -0.74 12.04
N ILE A 99 2.70 -1.04 13.09
CA ILE A 99 3.94 -1.83 13.02
C ILE A 99 3.64 -3.23 12.46
N LYS A 100 2.58 -3.89 12.94
CA LYS A 100 2.12 -5.18 12.42
C LYS A 100 1.88 -5.12 10.90
N ARG A 101 1.18 -4.09 10.41
CA ARG A 101 0.97 -3.89 8.96
C ARG A 101 2.28 -3.70 8.22
N ALA A 102 3.16 -2.84 8.72
CA ALA A 102 4.48 -2.60 8.11
C ALA A 102 5.33 -3.88 8.04
N LEU A 103 5.33 -4.71 9.08
CA LEU A 103 6.04 -6.00 9.10
C LEU A 103 5.50 -6.98 8.05
N LEU A 104 4.18 -7.10 7.91
CA LEU A 104 3.56 -7.97 6.91
C LEU A 104 3.89 -7.51 5.47
N LEU A 105 3.79 -6.21 5.21
CA LEU A 105 4.07 -5.65 3.88
C LEU A 105 5.57 -5.71 3.55
N SER A 106 6.43 -5.53 4.56
CA SER A 106 7.86 -5.78 4.43
C SER A 106 8.14 -7.23 4.07
N SER A 107 7.52 -8.19 4.78
CA SER A 107 7.65 -9.63 4.46
C SER A 107 7.27 -9.93 3.02
N ALA A 108 6.11 -9.45 2.56
CA ALA A 108 5.65 -9.63 1.19
C ALA A 108 6.62 -9.04 0.16
N SER A 109 7.19 -7.87 0.45
CA SER A 109 8.17 -7.21 -0.44
C SER A 109 9.47 -8.01 -0.54
N TYR A 110 9.99 -8.50 0.60
CA TYR A 110 11.19 -9.34 0.63
C TYR A 110 10.98 -10.73 0.01
N LEU A 111 9.78 -11.30 0.10
CA LEU A 111 9.44 -12.51 -0.66
C LEU A 111 9.45 -12.23 -2.17
N GLY A 112 8.90 -11.08 -2.60
CA GLY A 112 9.00 -10.65 -4.00
C GLY A 112 10.46 -10.53 -4.47
N ARG A 113 11.33 -9.97 -3.63
CA ARG A 113 12.77 -9.89 -3.89
C ARG A 113 13.41 -11.27 -4.00
N ALA A 114 13.11 -12.17 -3.07
CA ALA A 114 13.59 -13.56 -3.08
C ALA A 114 13.18 -14.33 -4.35
N LEU A 115 12.09 -13.94 -5.01
CA LEU A 115 11.69 -14.51 -6.30
C LEU A 115 12.44 -13.87 -7.48
N CYS A 116 12.77 -12.59 -7.40
CA CYS A 116 13.39 -11.82 -8.48
C CYS A 116 14.91 -12.04 -8.61
N VAL A 117 15.65 -12.00 -7.49
CA VAL A 117 17.12 -12.16 -7.45
C VAL A 117 17.62 -13.42 -8.17
N PRO A 118 17.03 -14.62 -8.00
CA PRO A 118 17.54 -15.82 -8.66
C PRO A 118 17.19 -15.91 -10.15
N VAL A 119 16.19 -15.14 -10.62
CA VAL A 119 15.75 -15.15 -12.01
C VAL A 119 16.77 -14.43 -12.89
N THR A 120 17.24 -13.25 -12.47
CA THR A 120 18.23 -12.46 -13.19
C THR A 120 19.25 -11.90 -12.22
N MET A 121 20.50 -12.31 -12.38
CA MET A 121 21.63 -11.79 -11.62
C MET A 121 22.33 -10.69 -12.41
N LEU A 122 22.53 -9.54 -11.79
CA LEU A 122 23.22 -8.40 -12.36
C LEU A 122 24.61 -8.26 -11.74
N PRO A 123 25.62 -7.77 -12.49
CA PRO A 123 26.92 -7.47 -11.91
C PRO A 123 26.81 -6.29 -10.93
N ASN A 124 27.61 -6.30 -9.87
CA ASN A 124 27.56 -5.27 -8.85
C ASN A 124 28.00 -3.89 -9.41
N PRO A 125 27.23 -2.81 -9.17
CA PRO A 125 27.61 -1.45 -9.53
C PRO A 125 28.84 -0.92 -8.78
N ASP A 126 29.10 -1.42 -7.57
CA ASP A 126 30.31 -1.15 -6.81
C ASP A 126 31.40 -2.20 -7.13
N PRO A 127 32.45 -1.83 -7.89
CA PRO A 127 33.54 -2.75 -8.23
C PRO A 127 34.38 -3.14 -7.01
N MET A 128 34.29 -2.38 -5.92
CA MET A 128 35.03 -2.61 -4.68
C MET A 128 34.27 -3.49 -3.68
N CYS A 129 33.04 -3.92 -4.00
CA CYS A 129 32.25 -4.73 -3.09
C CYS A 129 32.89 -6.11 -2.83
N MET A 130 33.16 -6.37 -1.55
CA MET A 130 33.64 -7.66 -1.05
C MET A 130 32.59 -8.31 -0.17
N PRO A 131 32.09 -9.52 -0.49
CA PRO A 131 31.06 -10.17 0.30
C PRO A 131 31.60 -10.55 1.68
N ARG A 132 30.84 -10.24 2.72
CA ARG A 132 31.15 -10.65 4.10
C ARG A 132 30.24 -11.80 4.51
N LEU A 133 30.70 -13.02 4.27
CA LEU A 133 30.04 -14.26 4.68
C LEU A 133 30.83 -14.97 5.77
N VAL A 134 30.16 -15.80 6.56
CA VAL A 134 30.80 -16.67 7.56
C VAL A 134 31.42 -17.86 6.84
N GLU A 135 32.75 -17.92 6.84
CA GLU A 135 33.51 -19.01 6.22
C GLU A 135 33.07 -20.38 6.77
N GLY A 136 32.84 -21.33 5.86
CA GLY A 136 32.42 -22.69 6.21
C GLY A 136 31.01 -22.81 6.80
N SER A 137 30.25 -21.72 6.94
CA SER A 137 28.89 -21.77 7.48
C SER A 137 27.90 -20.87 6.72
N PRO A 138 27.26 -21.40 5.67
CA PRO A 138 26.16 -20.71 4.98
C PRO A 138 25.00 -20.39 5.94
N PHE A 139 24.74 -21.28 6.91
CA PHE A 139 23.69 -21.09 7.91
C PHE A 139 23.88 -19.79 8.70
N TRP A 140 25.08 -19.57 9.26
CA TRP A 140 25.35 -18.35 10.03
C TRP A 140 25.35 -17.10 9.14
N SER A 141 25.83 -17.22 7.90
CA SER A 141 25.74 -16.13 6.92
C SER A 141 24.29 -15.67 6.70
N VAL A 142 23.35 -16.63 6.54
CA VAL A 142 21.92 -16.34 6.40
C VAL A 142 21.34 -15.71 7.66
N MET A 143 21.67 -16.25 8.84
CA MET A 143 21.14 -15.76 10.12
C MET A 143 21.61 -14.34 10.44
N LEU A 144 22.84 -13.98 10.08
CA LEU A 144 23.46 -12.70 10.40
C LEU A 144 23.13 -11.58 9.40
N MET A 145 22.69 -11.93 8.20
CA MET A 145 22.41 -10.97 7.13
C MET A 145 21.35 -9.89 7.47
N PRO A 146 20.18 -10.20 8.07
CA PRO A 146 19.20 -9.18 8.42
C PRO A 146 19.69 -8.15 9.45
N PHE A 147 20.75 -8.49 10.18
CA PHE A 147 21.35 -7.63 11.19
C PHE A 147 22.50 -6.78 10.63
N GLY A 148 22.79 -6.88 9.32
CA GLY A 148 23.92 -6.20 8.70
C GLY A 148 25.30 -6.75 9.09
N LEU A 149 25.32 -7.93 9.75
CA LEU A 149 26.57 -8.57 10.20
C LEU A 149 27.16 -9.49 9.12
N ALA A 150 26.38 -9.81 8.09
CA ALA A 150 26.81 -10.45 6.86
C ALA A 150 26.16 -9.72 5.68
N HIS A 151 26.86 -9.65 4.54
CA HIS A 151 26.31 -9.05 3.32
C HIS A 151 26.86 -9.73 2.08
N THR A 152 26.10 -9.62 0.99
CA THR A 152 26.41 -10.17 -0.32
C THR A 152 26.59 -9.03 -1.32
N CYS A 153 27.29 -9.31 -2.42
CA CYS A 153 27.53 -8.38 -3.51
C CYS A 153 26.75 -8.76 -4.78
N ALA A 154 26.02 -9.87 -4.77
CA ALA A 154 25.37 -10.44 -5.95
C ALA A 154 23.85 -10.20 -6.00
N ASP A 155 23.25 -9.67 -4.94
CA ASP A 155 21.81 -9.49 -4.76
C ASP A 155 21.35 -8.06 -5.09
N VAL A 156 21.83 -7.54 -6.23
CA VAL A 156 21.64 -6.15 -6.62
C VAL A 156 20.20 -5.88 -7.08
N PHE A 157 19.63 -6.79 -7.88
CA PHE A 157 18.30 -6.60 -8.45
C PHE A 157 17.21 -6.57 -7.37
N TYR A 158 16.31 -5.60 -7.46
CA TYR A 158 15.31 -5.26 -6.44
C TYR A 158 15.99 -4.92 -5.09
N SER A 159 16.26 -3.62 -4.89
CA SER A 159 17.01 -3.14 -3.73
C SER A 159 16.34 -3.48 -2.40
N GLY A 160 17.06 -4.19 -1.53
CA GLY A 160 16.60 -4.53 -0.18
C GLY A 160 16.42 -3.31 0.74
N HIS A 161 17.32 -2.32 0.65
CA HIS A 161 17.30 -1.08 1.44
C HIS A 161 16.14 -0.16 1.06
N SER A 162 15.77 -0.16 -0.22
CA SER A 162 14.65 0.66 -0.70
C SER A 162 13.31 0.26 -0.06
N ILE A 163 13.12 -1.02 0.31
CA ILE A 163 11.88 -1.54 0.92
C ILE A 163 11.57 -0.86 2.27
N PRO A 164 12.43 -0.96 3.31
CA PRO A 164 12.17 -0.34 4.60
C PRO A 164 12.17 1.18 4.54
N ILE A 165 12.95 1.82 3.66
CA ILE A 165 12.89 3.27 3.44
C ILE A 165 11.51 3.66 2.89
N THR A 166 11.06 2.98 1.84
CA THR A 166 9.75 3.23 1.22
C THR A 166 8.61 2.98 2.20
N LEU A 167 8.65 1.89 2.98
CA LEU A 167 7.68 1.64 4.03
C LEU A 167 7.69 2.72 5.10
N SER A 168 8.86 3.25 5.47
CA SER A 168 8.97 4.36 6.43
C SER A 168 8.30 5.63 5.87
N ILE A 169 8.54 5.97 4.60
CA ILE A 169 7.87 7.08 3.90
C ILE A 169 6.35 6.87 3.89
N LEU A 170 5.89 5.67 3.54
CA LEU A 170 4.48 5.34 3.42
C LEU A 170 3.77 5.29 4.76
N VAL A 171 4.40 4.78 5.82
CA VAL A 171 3.89 4.81 7.20
C VAL A 171 3.80 6.25 7.70
N TRP A 172 4.81 7.06 7.44
CA TRP A 172 4.81 8.45 7.86
C TRP A 172 3.74 9.25 7.13
N SER A 173 3.72 9.19 5.80
CA SER A 173 2.73 9.87 4.96
C SER A 173 1.31 9.40 5.29
N THR A 174 1.21 8.06 5.38
CA THR A 174 0.30 7.23 6.18
C THR A 174 -0.57 7.89 7.23
N TYR A 175 -0.01 7.82 8.42
CA TYR A 175 -0.71 7.99 9.67
C TYR A 175 -0.52 9.41 10.21
N THR A 176 0.23 10.27 9.54
CA THR A 176 0.42 11.67 9.91
C THR A 176 -0.66 12.57 9.32
N ARG A 177 -1.15 13.52 10.12
CA ARG A 177 -2.17 14.51 9.72
C ARG A 177 -1.59 15.81 9.17
N THR A 178 -0.45 16.27 9.70
CA THR A 178 0.20 17.53 9.34
C THR A 178 1.00 17.40 8.05
N TRP A 179 0.88 18.36 7.14
CA TRP A 179 1.58 18.32 5.85
C TRP A 179 3.09 18.52 6.01
N GLN A 180 3.52 19.30 7.01
CA GLN A 180 4.94 19.57 7.29
C GLN A 180 5.68 18.29 7.68
N GLU A 181 5.09 17.50 8.58
CA GLU A 181 5.65 16.22 8.96
C GLU A 181 5.66 15.24 7.78
N ARG A 182 4.64 15.24 6.92
CA ARG A 182 4.65 14.41 5.71
C ARG A 182 5.80 14.80 4.79
N LEU A 183 6.00 16.10 4.55
CA LEU A 183 7.09 16.59 3.73
C LEU A 183 8.45 16.23 4.32
N LEU A 184 8.60 16.32 5.65
CA LEU A 184 9.82 15.89 6.34
C LEU A 184 10.10 14.39 6.14
N GLY A 185 9.09 13.54 6.35
CA GLY A 185 9.23 12.08 6.17
C GLY A 185 9.54 11.69 4.73
N VAL A 186 8.85 12.31 3.75
CA VAL A 186 9.12 12.10 2.32
C VAL A 186 10.50 12.62 1.94
N GLY A 187 10.87 13.82 2.39
CA GLY A 187 12.18 14.42 2.09
C GLY A 187 13.33 13.60 2.64
N PHE A 188 13.23 13.13 3.89
CA PHE A 188 14.26 12.29 4.50
C PHE A 188 14.38 10.91 3.84
N GLY A 189 13.24 10.30 3.49
CA GLY A 189 13.24 9.04 2.77
C GLY A 189 13.77 9.19 1.34
N ALA A 190 13.39 10.24 0.61
CA ALA A 190 13.92 10.53 -0.73
C ALA A 190 15.43 10.76 -0.70
N PHE A 191 15.92 11.52 0.29
CA PHE A 191 17.36 11.67 0.51
C PHE A 191 18.06 10.32 0.72
N SER A 192 17.48 9.44 1.55
CA SER A 192 18.05 8.11 1.81
C SER A 192 18.04 7.20 0.57
N LEU A 193 17.03 7.31 -0.30
CA LEU A 193 17.00 6.61 -1.59
C LEU A 193 18.08 7.14 -2.55
N LEU A 194 18.29 8.47 -2.58
CA LEU A 194 19.35 9.07 -3.40
C LEU A 194 20.73 8.63 -2.92
N VAL A 195 20.95 8.53 -1.60
CA VAL A 195 22.21 8.03 -1.04
C VAL A 195 22.55 6.63 -1.55
N ILE A 196 21.57 5.73 -1.67
CA ILE A 196 21.79 4.38 -2.23
C ILE A 196 22.33 4.46 -3.67
N ILE A 197 21.80 5.39 -4.47
CA ILE A 197 22.21 5.58 -5.87
C ILE A 197 23.59 6.23 -5.92
N CYS A 198 23.81 7.34 -5.18
CA CYS A 198 25.08 8.07 -5.21
C CYS A 198 26.27 7.24 -4.70
N THR A 199 26.01 6.26 -3.83
CA THR A 199 27.05 5.34 -3.34
C THR A 199 27.34 4.18 -4.28
N HIS A 200 26.62 4.11 -5.42
CA HIS A 200 26.62 2.97 -6.33
C HIS A 200 26.33 1.65 -5.61
N PHE A 201 25.56 1.69 -4.52
CA PHE A 201 25.24 0.49 -3.76
C PHE A 201 24.18 -0.37 -4.48
N HIS A 202 23.28 0.28 -5.22
CA HIS A 202 22.36 -0.37 -6.16
C HIS A 202 22.22 0.48 -7.43
N TYR A 203 21.82 -0.15 -8.54
CA TYR A 203 21.40 0.58 -9.74
C TYR A 203 20.14 1.40 -9.45
N THR A 204 19.98 2.52 -10.16
CA THR A 204 18.80 3.38 -10.06
C THR A 204 17.53 2.60 -10.37
N LEU A 205 17.58 1.71 -11.36
CA LEU A 205 16.45 0.84 -11.71
C LEU A 205 16.00 -0.02 -10.53
N ASP A 206 16.94 -0.57 -9.75
CA ASP A 206 16.64 -1.44 -8.62
C ASP A 206 15.97 -0.68 -7.48
N VAL A 207 16.40 0.57 -7.25
CA VAL A 207 15.81 1.47 -6.26
C VAL A 207 14.40 1.87 -6.68
N VAL A 208 14.20 2.28 -7.94
CA VAL A 208 12.88 2.66 -8.48
C VAL A 208 11.92 1.46 -8.46
N TYR A 209 12.39 0.28 -8.85
CA TYR A 209 11.60 -0.95 -8.82
C TYR A 209 11.17 -1.30 -7.39
N GLY A 210 12.11 -1.24 -6.43
CA GLY A 210 11.81 -1.53 -5.04
C GLY A 210 10.84 -0.54 -4.41
N VAL A 211 10.95 0.77 -4.72
CA VAL A 211 9.96 1.78 -4.35
C VAL A 211 8.60 1.44 -4.97
N GLY A 212 8.55 1.20 -6.28
CA GLY A 212 7.32 0.95 -7.02
C GLY A 212 6.54 -0.27 -6.51
N VAL A 213 7.20 -1.43 -6.41
CA VAL A 213 6.57 -2.67 -5.92
C VAL A 213 6.12 -2.53 -4.46
N THR A 214 6.96 -1.94 -3.59
CA THR A 214 6.60 -1.71 -2.18
C THR A 214 5.37 -0.80 -2.05
N THR A 215 5.31 0.28 -2.83
CA THR A 215 4.15 1.18 -2.89
C THR A 215 2.90 0.48 -3.42
N ILE A 216 3.02 -0.34 -4.48
CA ILE A 216 1.87 -1.11 -5.01
C ILE A 216 1.34 -2.07 -3.94
N ILE A 217 2.21 -2.84 -3.28
CA ILE A 217 1.83 -3.75 -2.19
C ILE A 217 1.10 -2.98 -1.08
N TRP A 218 1.64 -1.83 -0.69
CA TRP A 218 1.02 -0.96 0.31
C TRP A 218 -0.37 -0.47 -0.10
N LEU A 219 -0.51 0.03 -1.33
CA LEU A 219 -1.77 0.58 -1.85
C LEU A 219 -2.82 -0.52 -1.98
N LEU A 220 -2.47 -1.67 -2.55
CA LEU A 220 -3.38 -2.82 -2.67
C LEU A 220 -3.86 -3.29 -1.29
N TYR A 221 -2.95 -3.36 -0.31
CA TYR A 221 -3.32 -3.74 1.05
C TYR A 221 -4.31 -2.75 1.66
N HIS A 222 -4.03 -1.44 1.61
CA HIS A 222 -4.91 -0.44 2.21
C HIS A 222 -6.23 -0.30 1.45
N TYR A 223 -6.23 -0.46 0.13
CA TYR A 223 -7.44 -0.51 -0.69
C TYR A 223 -8.30 -1.72 -0.31
N ALA A 224 -7.71 -2.90 -0.11
CA ALA A 224 -8.47 -4.07 0.34
C ALA A 224 -9.18 -3.83 1.69
N LEU A 225 -8.60 -3.01 2.58
CA LEU A 225 -9.21 -2.66 3.86
C LEU A 225 -10.41 -1.70 3.75
N THR A 226 -10.55 -0.96 2.64
CA THR A 226 -11.70 -0.05 2.45
C THR A 226 -12.93 -0.75 1.90
N VAL A 227 -12.79 -1.99 1.40
CA VAL A 227 -13.89 -2.77 0.81
C VAL A 227 -14.33 -3.86 1.79
N PRO A 228 -15.47 -3.69 2.50
CA PRO A 228 -15.89 -4.65 3.54
C PRO A 228 -16.08 -6.07 3.01
N ALA A 229 -16.56 -6.21 1.77
CA ALA A 229 -16.72 -7.51 1.12
C ALA A 229 -15.38 -8.24 0.93
N VAL A 230 -14.29 -7.52 0.63
CA VAL A 230 -12.95 -8.13 0.48
C VAL A 230 -12.42 -8.55 1.84
N VAL A 231 -12.58 -7.71 2.86
CA VAL A 231 -12.17 -8.03 4.23
C VAL A 231 -12.91 -9.26 4.75
N LEU A 232 -14.24 -9.25 4.73
CA LEU A 232 -15.06 -10.31 5.33
C LEU A 232 -14.93 -11.66 4.64
N ASN A 233 -14.65 -11.67 3.33
CA ASN A 233 -14.42 -12.90 2.56
C ASN A 233 -12.96 -13.38 2.61
N SER A 234 -12.04 -12.60 3.20
CA SER A 234 -10.63 -12.96 3.30
C SER A 234 -10.29 -13.38 4.73
N PRO A 235 -10.14 -14.69 5.02
CA PRO A 235 -9.74 -15.14 6.36
C PRO A 235 -8.38 -14.56 6.76
N PHE A 236 -7.51 -14.28 5.79
CA PHE A 236 -6.25 -13.58 5.99
C PHE A 236 -6.47 -12.15 6.54
N LEU A 237 -7.26 -11.31 5.85
CA LEU A 237 -7.50 -9.94 6.29
C LEU A 237 -8.28 -9.88 7.60
N VAL A 238 -9.28 -10.75 7.79
CA VAL A 238 -9.99 -10.89 9.07
C VAL A 238 -9.01 -11.23 10.18
N PHE A 239 -8.18 -12.26 9.99
CA PHE A 239 -7.22 -12.67 11.01
C PHE A 239 -6.28 -11.52 11.36
N TRP A 240 -5.67 -10.85 10.37
CA TRP A 240 -4.69 -9.81 10.66
C TRP A 240 -5.31 -8.54 11.22
N GLU A 241 -6.51 -8.15 10.79
CA GLU A 241 -7.11 -6.85 11.15
C GLU A 241 -8.14 -6.91 12.28
N LEU A 242 -8.38 -8.09 12.87
CA LEU A 242 -9.34 -8.23 13.97
C LEU A 242 -9.08 -7.26 15.13
N ASP A 243 -7.81 -7.03 15.50
CA ASP A 243 -7.44 -6.12 16.59
C ASP A 243 -7.78 -4.65 16.28
N ALA A 244 -7.81 -4.27 15.00
CA ALA A 244 -8.23 -2.94 14.57
C ALA A 244 -9.76 -2.83 14.62
N PHE A 245 -10.48 -3.86 14.16
CA PHE A 245 -11.95 -3.88 14.17
C PHE A 245 -12.52 -3.87 15.60
N LEU A 246 -12.01 -4.72 16.49
CA LEU A 246 -12.47 -4.78 17.88
C LEU A 246 -12.28 -3.44 18.60
N ARG A 247 -11.20 -2.71 18.29
CA ARG A 247 -10.96 -1.38 18.86
C ARG A 247 -11.90 -0.34 18.28
N GLY A 248 -12.13 -0.35 16.97
CA GLY A 248 -13.12 0.53 16.33
C GLY A 248 -14.51 0.40 16.98
N SER A 249 -14.94 -0.84 17.22
CA SER A 249 -16.20 -1.14 17.91
C SER A 249 -16.20 -0.66 19.37
N ALA A 250 -15.12 -0.88 20.12
CA ALA A 250 -15.02 -0.42 21.51
C ALA A 250 -15.03 1.11 21.62
N THR A 251 -14.34 1.81 20.70
CA THR A 251 -14.37 3.28 20.67
C THR A 251 -15.75 3.82 20.28
N ALA A 252 -16.44 3.17 19.34
CA ALA A 252 -17.80 3.56 18.97
C ALA A 252 -18.80 3.30 20.12
N ALA A 253 -18.67 2.18 20.82
CA ALA A 253 -19.50 1.86 21.98
C ALA A 253 -19.26 2.83 23.15
N ALA A 254 -17.99 3.21 23.40
CA ALA A 254 -17.66 4.21 24.40
C ALA A 254 -18.16 5.61 24.02
N ALA A 255 -18.12 5.98 22.73
CA ALA A 255 -18.69 7.24 22.27
C ALA A 255 -20.23 7.27 22.42
N ALA A 256 -20.89 6.14 22.18
CA ALA A 256 -22.34 6.00 22.35
C ALA A 256 -22.76 6.06 23.84
N SER A 257 -21.96 5.48 24.76
CA SER A 257 -22.27 5.50 26.19
C SER A 257 -21.97 6.83 26.89
N VAL A 258 -21.08 7.66 26.32
CA VAL A 258 -20.76 9.02 26.81
C VAL A 258 -21.77 10.07 26.31
N SER A 259 -22.81 9.67 25.55
CA SER A 259 -23.99 10.49 25.29
C SER A 259 -25.16 10.21 26.27
N PRO A 260 -25.07 10.60 27.56
CA PRO A 260 -26.24 10.85 28.39
C PRO A 260 -26.24 12.33 28.79
N THR A 261 -26.41 13.24 27.84
CA THR A 261 -27.00 14.54 28.17
C THR A 261 -28.42 14.53 27.66
N GLY A 262 -29.35 14.61 28.61
CA GLY A 262 -30.80 14.63 28.42
C GLY A 262 -31.25 15.76 27.50
N GLY A 263 -31.09 15.54 26.19
CA GLY A 263 -31.83 16.24 25.15
C GLY A 263 -33.25 15.73 25.20
N ARG A 264 -34.06 16.28 26.11
CA ARG A 264 -35.51 16.22 26.03
C ARG A 264 -35.87 16.86 24.70
N VAL A 265 -36.09 16.04 23.67
CA VAL A 265 -36.66 16.49 22.40
C VAL A 265 -38.07 17.00 22.76
N ARG A 266 -38.20 18.30 23.03
CA ARG A 266 -39.47 18.97 22.95
C ARG A 266 -39.83 18.94 21.47
N LEU A 267 -40.74 18.05 21.12
CA LEU A 267 -41.59 18.25 19.95
C LEU A 267 -42.38 19.54 20.25
N ASN A 268 -41.89 20.66 19.72
CA ASN A 268 -42.70 21.87 19.63
C ASN A 268 -43.86 21.53 18.70
N ASN A 269 -45.00 21.29 19.31
CA ASN A 269 -46.25 21.04 18.65
C ASN A 269 -46.79 22.38 18.14
N ASP A 270 -46.23 22.89 17.05
CA ASP A 270 -46.74 24.06 16.34
C ASP A 270 -46.36 23.95 14.86
N THR A 271 -47.18 23.24 14.10
CA THR A 271 -47.91 23.76 12.91
C THR A 271 -48.30 22.65 11.94
N ALA A 272 -49.59 22.68 11.59
CA ALA A 272 -50.18 22.26 10.32
C ALA A 272 -50.15 20.76 9.92
N ARG A 273 -51.28 20.11 10.22
CA ARG A 273 -52.10 19.33 9.28
C ARG A 273 -51.36 18.57 8.17
N HIS A 274 -51.17 17.28 8.36
CA HIS A 274 -51.36 16.30 7.28
C HIS A 274 -52.04 15.04 7.81
N SER A 275 -53.30 14.87 7.42
CA SER A 275 -54.15 13.71 7.65
C SER A 275 -53.64 12.51 6.85
N LEU A 276 -52.82 11.63 7.46
CA LEU A 276 -52.51 10.30 6.92
C LEU A 276 -51.86 9.32 7.94
N LEU A 277 -51.87 9.63 9.23
CA LEU A 277 -51.32 8.77 10.30
C LEU A 277 -52.29 8.63 11.48
N ALA A 278 -53.56 8.36 11.20
CA ALA A 278 -54.59 8.15 12.22
C ALA A 278 -55.01 6.68 12.40
N ASP A 279 -54.41 5.72 11.68
CA ASP A 279 -54.90 4.34 11.64
C ASP A 279 -53.94 3.26 12.19
N VAL A 280 -52.97 3.60 13.03
CA VAL A 280 -52.06 2.56 13.61
C VAL A 280 -52.07 2.50 15.15
N GLU A 281 -52.75 3.40 15.85
CA GLU A 281 -52.81 3.38 17.33
C GLU A 281 -54.16 2.92 17.91
N ALA A 282 -54.77 1.88 17.32
CA ALA A 282 -55.91 1.18 17.93
C ALA A 282 -55.73 -0.33 17.83
N GLY A 283 -55.09 -0.94 18.82
CA GLY A 283 -54.93 -2.39 18.90
C GLY A 283 -54.04 -2.85 20.05
N CYS A 284 -54.55 -2.75 21.28
CA CYS A 284 -53.97 -3.42 22.44
C CYS A 284 -54.16 -4.95 22.28
N GLY A 285 -53.12 -5.76 22.47
CA GLY A 285 -53.25 -7.21 22.46
C GLY A 285 -51.91 -7.95 22.58
N VAL A 286 -51.68 -8.52 23.76
CA VAL A 286 -50.57 -9.43 24.06
C VAL A 286 -50.56 -10.63 23.10
N ALA A 287 -49.46 -10.82 22.39
CA ALA A 287 -49.08 -12.12 21.82
C ALA A 287 -47.55 -12.19 21.69
N SER A 288 -46.96 -13.05 22.51
CA SER A 288 -45.61 -13.56 22.36
C SER A 288 -45.50 -14.33 21.04
N GLU A 289 -44.88 -13.71 20.04
CA GLU A 289 -44.40 -14.41 18.85
C GLU A 289 -42.95 -13.96 18.60
N VAL A 290 -42.00 -14.79 19.05
CA VAL A 290 -40.59 -14.68 18.70
C VAL A 290 -40.47 -14.99 17.21
N ARG A 291 -40.61 -13.95 16.39
CA ARG A 291 -40.35 -14.02 14.95
C ARG A 291 -38.85 -13.93 14.73
N LEU A 292 -38.23 -15.10 14.57
CA LEU A 292 -36.92 -15.26 13.94
C LEU A 292 -37.01 -14.76 12.49
N GLN A 293 -36.83 -13.45 12.30
CA GLN A 293 -36.64 -12.85 10.97
C GLN A 293 -35.33 -12.04 10.98
N THR A 294 -34.32 -12.69 10.37
CA THR A 294 -33.22 -12.06 9.64
C THR A 294 -32.18 -11.30 10.47
N LEU A 295 -31.31 -12.08 11.10
CA LEU A 295 -30.01 -11.73 11.68
C LEU A 295 -28.99 -11.31 10.59
N TYR A 296 -29.32 -10.29 9.78
CA TYR A 296 -28.44 -9.76 8.72
C TYR A 296 -28.25 -8.24 8.74
N THR A 297 -28.71 -7.56 9.78
CA THR A 297 -28.62 -6.09 9.91
C THR A 297 -27.76 -5.62 11.09
N GLY A 298 -26.98 -6.52 11.69
CA GLY A 298 -26.14 -6.24 12.86
C GLY A 298 -24.70 -5.80 12.58
N ILE A 299 -24.34 -5.44 11.35
CA ILE A 299 -23.02 -4.87 11.07
C ILE A 299 -23.17 -3.35 11.03
N VAL A 300 -22.75 -2.72 12.12
CA VAL A 300 -22.52 -1.27 12.21
C VAL A 300 -21.79 -0.85 10.93
N PRO A 301 -22.34 0.06 10.10
CA PRO A 301 -21.58 0.58 8.97
C PRO A 301 -20.29 1.15 9.55
N LEU A 302 -19.15 0.61 9.12
CA LEU A 302 -17.83 1.15 9.45
C LEU A 302 -17.82 2.61 8.98
N ARG A 303 -18.14 3.54 9.89
CA ARG A 303 -17.89 4.95 9.72
C ARG A 303 -16.38 5.10 9.71
N PHE A 304 -15.79 5.06 8.52
CA PHE A 304 -14.45 5.57 8.22
C PHE A 304 -14.46 7.11 8.28
N GLU A 305 -15.10 7.70 9.29
CA GLU A 305 -15.34 9.15 9.39
C GLU A 305 -14.11 9.92 9.90
N GLU A 306 -12.98 9.24 10.09
CA GLU A 306 -11.71 9.85 10.54
C GLU A 306 -10.51 9.56 9.63
N ASP A 307 -10.70 9.03 8.41
CA ASP A 307 -9.60 8.89 7.46
C ASP A 307 -9.64 10.01 6.40
N PRO A 308 -8.77 11.05 6.49
CA PRO A 308 -8.76 12.20 5.57
C PRO A 308 -8.28 11.85 4.13
N ARG A 309 -8.41 10.58 3.72
CA ARG A 309 -7.87 10.02 2.48
C ARG A 309 -8.92 9.63 1.44
N LEU A 310 -10.20 9.79 1.77
CA LEU A 310 -11.32 9.56 0.85
C LEU A 310 -11.84 10.84 0.18
N LEU A 311 -11.18 11.98 0.38
CA LEU A 311 -11.48 13.24 -0.31
C LEU A 311 -10.46 13.50 -1.42
N TRP A 312 -10.41 12.61 -2.42
CA TRP A 312 -9.89 12.95 -3.74
C TRP A 312 -10.92 12.54 -4.77
N GLY A 313 -11.65 13.54 -5.28
CA GLY A 313 -12.34 13.47 -6.57
C GLY A 313 -13.81 13.06 -6.57
N THR A 314 -14.69 14.00 -6.23
CA THR A 314 -15.82 14.36 -7.10
C THR A 314 -16.19 15.82 -6.82
N ARG A 315 -15.79 16.71 -7.73
CA ARG A 315 -16.24 18.10 -7.77
C ARG A 315 -17.56 18.08 -8.52
N ALA A 316 -18.68 18.29 -7.85
CA ALA A 316 -19.95 18.51 -8.52
C ALA A 316 -20.15 20.03 -8.63
N GLU A 317 -20.18 20.54 -9.86
CA GLU A 317 -20.63 21.90 -10.14
C GLU A 317 -22.14 21.97 -9.94
N GLY A 318 -22.59 22.87 -9.06
CA GLY A 318 -23.99 23.29 -9.02
C GLY A 318 -24.30 24.15 -10.24
N VAL A 319 -25.53 24.03 -10.75
CA VAL A 319 -26.04 24.65 -12.00
C VAL A 319 -26.09 26.19 -11.94
N ASP A 320 -25.72 26.78 -10.81
CA ASP A 320 -25.87 28.18 -10.46
C ASP A 320 -24.57 28.80 -9.88
N GLY A 321 -23.42 28.12 -10.03
CA GLY A 321 -22.10 28.73 -9.85
C GLY A 321 -21.72 29.17 -8.43
N SER A 322 -22.49 28.81 -7.40
CA SER A 322 -22.18 29.13 -6.00
C SER A 322 -21.63 27.92 -5.23
N TRP A 323 -20.62 28.16 -4.39
CA TRP A 323 -19.97 27.13 -3.57
C TRP A 323 -20.61 27.07 -2.19
N SER A 324 -21.15 25.91 -1.81
CA SER A 324 -21.57 25.65 -0.42
C SER A 324 -21.12 24.27 0.05
N THR A 325 -20.55 24.21 1.25
CA THR A 325 -20.08 22.98 1.90
C THR A 325 -21.26 22.37 2.67
N ILE A 326 -21.96 21.40 2.08
CA ILE A 326 -23.08 20.72 2.75
C ILE A 326 -22.53 19.57 3.61
N ARG A 327 -22.74 19.64 4.94
CA ARG A 327 -22.69 18.47 5.84
C ARG A 327 -23.95 17.63 5.58
N GLY A 328 -23.85 16.59 4.76
CA GLY A 328 -24.97 15.73 4.37
C GLY A 328 -25.08 14.46 5.21
N GLY A 329 -26.19 14.32 5.94
CA GLY A 329 -26.69 13.03 6.42
C GLY A 329 -27.28 12.20 5.28
N ILE A 330 -27.33 10.88 5.47
CA ILE A 330 -27.76 9.91 4.45
C ILE A 330 -29.29 9.97 4.26
N VAL A 331 -29.72 10.31 3.04
CA VAL A 331 -31.07 10.06 2.52
C VAL A 331 -31.10 8.63 1.98
N GLY A 332 -32.07 7.84 2.43
CA GLY A 332 -32.29 6.45 1.98
C GLY A 332 -32.81 6.33 0.54
N PRO A 333 -32.89 5.12 -0.02
CA PRO A 333 -33.10 4.91 -1.44
C PRO A 333 -34.53 5.28 -1.86
N SER A 334 -34.66 6.30 -2.73
CA SER A 334 -35.89 6.57 -3.45
C SER A 334 -36.12 5.47 -4.49
N GLN A 335 -37.26 4.79 -4.39
CA GLN A 335 -37.77 3.89 -5.41
C GLN A 335 -37.89 4.63 -6.76
N THR A 336 -37.11 4.23 -7.75
CA THR A 336 -37.34 4.60 -9.15
C THR A 336 -38.57 3.87 -9.66
N THR A 337 -39.72 4.55 -9.60
CA THR A 337 -40.91 4.18 -10.36
C THR A 337 -40.72 4.63 -11.81
N PHE A 338 -40.62 3.66 -12.73
CA PHE A 338 -40.65 3.93 -14.17
C PHE A 338 -42.05 4.44 -14.54
N ARG A 339 -42.17 5.73 -14.83
CA ARG A 339 -43.37 6.34 -15.40
C ARG A 339 -43.18 6.43 -16.92
N GLN A 340 -43.83 5.53 -17.66
CA GLN A 340 -43.93 5.65 -19.12
C GLN A 340 -44.67 6.96 -19.47
N GLN A 341 -44.06 7.81 -20.29
CA GLN A 341 -44.78 8.86 -21.01
C GLN A 341 -45.21 8.34 -22.40
N PRO A 342 -46.38 8.76 -22.91
CA PRO A 342 -46.88 8.28 -24.19
C PRO A 342 -46.15 8.94 -25.35
N ARG A 343 -45.76 8.13 -26.35
CA ARG A 343 -45.32 8.62 -27.67
C ARG A 343 -46.50 9.26 -28.40
N LEU A 344 -46.41 10.57 -28.62
CA LEU A 344 -47.13 11.26 -29.70
C LEU A 344 -46.39 10.98 -31.01
N GLY A 345 -47.08 10.28 -31.91
CA GLY A 345 -46.62 10.08 -33.28
C GLY A 345 -46.99 11.27 -34.16
N ILE A 346 -46.12 11.58 -35.12
CA ILE A 346 -46.51 12.17 -36.41
C ILE A 346 -45.67 11.49 -37.50
N ASN A 347 -46.39 11.15 -38.56
CA ASN A 347 -46.04 10.36 -39.73
C ASN A 347 -45.24 11.14 -40.78
N GLY A 348 -44.62 10.39 -41.69
CA GLY A 348 -44.22 10.82 -43.05
C GLY A 348 -42.83 10.29 -43.42
N ALA A 349 -42.69 9.07 -43.93
CA ALA A 349 -42.74 8.73 -45.37
C ALA A 349 -41.65 9.45 -46.19
N GLY A 350 -40.69 8.78 -46.84
CA GLY A 350 -40.50 7.35 -47.04
C GLY A 350 -39.18 7.02 -47.77
N THR A 351 -39.01 5.72 -48.06
CA THR A 351 -38.47 5.10 -49.31
C THR A 351 -37.13 5.63 -49.87
N ILE A 352 -36.06 4.88 -50.13
CA ILE A 352 -35.85 3.51 -50.68
C ILE A 352 -34.32 3.21 -50.59
N ALA A 353 -33.92 1.95 -50.36
CA ALA A 353 -32.56 1.40 -50.47
C ALA A 353 -32.18 1.10 -51.97
N PRO A 354 -31.02 0.52 -52.38
CA PRO A 354 -29.88 -0.02 -51.62
C PRO A 354 -28.48 0.33 -52.22
N GLU A 355 -27.46 -0.22 -51.56
CA GLU A 355 -26.08 -0.48 -52.00
C GLU A 355 -25.98 -1.12 -53.41
N PRO A 356 -24.82 -1.05 -54.12
CA PRO A 356 -23.82 -2.11 -53.94
C PRO A 356 -22.33 -1.78 -54.15
N SER A 357 -21.50 -2.59 -53.48
CA SER A 357 -20.17 -3.16 -53.76
C SER A 357 -19.27 -2.66 -54.92
N GLN A 358 -17.94 -2.61 -54.63
CA GLN A 358 -16.78 -3.21 -55.33
C GLN A 358 -15.49 -2.59 -54.73
N SER A 359 -14.59 -3.30 -54.01
CA SER A 359 -13.63 -4.35 -54.40
C SER A 359 -12.57 -3.95 -55.43
N SER A 360 -11.30 -3.91 -54.97
CA SER A 360 -9.97 -4.03 -55.65
C SER A 360 -9.02 -2.96 -55.09
N GLY A 361 -7.76 -3.19 -54.74
CA GLY A 361 -6.78 -4.21 -55.12
C GLY A 361 -5.48 -3.50 -55.54
N ALA A 362 -4.31 -4.11 -55.25
CA ALA A 362 -2.92 -3.67 -55.52
C ALA A 362 -2.30 -2.73 -54.46
N THR A 363 -1.25 -3.06 -53.70
CA THR A 363 0.02 -3.81 -53.94
C THR A 363 1.02 -3.08 -54.82
N LEU A 364 2.09 -2.52 -54.22
CA LEU A 364 3.46 -2.37 -54.74
C LEU A 364 4.32 -1.69 -53.64
N GLN A 365 5.09 -2.43 -52.84
CA GLN A 365 6.47 -2.93 -53.06
C GLN A 365 7.53 -1.83 -53.32
N GLY A 366 8.46 -1.73 -52.36
CA GLY A 366 9.90 -1.56 -52.61
C GLY A 366 10.47 -0.14 -52.68
N ASN A 367 11.31 0.27 -51.73
CA ASN A 367 12.75 0.00 -51.86
C ASN A 367 13.57 0.50 -50.66
N MET A 368 14.60 -0.29 -50.37
CA MET A 368 15.75 0.03 -49.51
C MET A 368 16.50 1.27 -50.02
N ARG A 369 17.13 2.01 -49.10
CA ARG A 369 18.55 2.35 -49.25
C ARG A 369 19.19 2.72 -47.91
N ALA A 370 20.27 2.01 -47.62
CA ALA A 370 21.24 2.31 -46.60
C ALA A 370 22.02 3.59 -46.92
N ARG A 371 22.40 4.30 -45.86
CA ARG A 371 23.74 4.83 -45.63
C ARG A 371 23.99 4.90 -44.13
#